data_AF-A0A3B0RSX3-F1
#
_entry.id   AF-A0A3B0RSX3-F1
#
_cell.length_a   1.000
_cell.length_b   1.000
_cell.length_c   1.000
_cell.angle_alpha   90.00
_cell.angle_beta   90.00
_cell.angle_gamma   90.00
#
_symmetry.space_group_name_H-M   'P 1'
#
loop_
_entity.id
_entity.type
_entity.pdbx_description
1 polymer ?
#
loop_
_entity_poly.entity_id
_entity_poly.type
_entity_poly.pdbx_seq_one_letter_code
_entity_poly.pdbx_strand_id
1 'polypeptide(L)'
;MDGVEVEVPVSLRSRLSLWVSLVILAVALISGIFSFVAAFEEVNEWQDDMLHQVATLSGRQAPDINGDSSPAGNSGSDRIFVQLIKPGQTFTENNPDTRLELPSNLTEGIQTVRVGEDSYRVFVKTLGKGERLAVAQSTTERDEMARDGALRTLLPFLILVPLLLLIVRRLIRLILKPVVDVANEIDRRGETELHPVSHEALPAEITPFVAAINRLLRRVTQSMAKERRFVADAAHELRSPLTALSLQAEHLASAELPVTARERLDDLRGGIDRSRDLLDQLLALARAQTGFGHMAVSVSLQH
;
A
#
# COMPACT_ATOMS: atom_id res chain seq x y z
N MET A 1 37.17 -5.43 -11.30
CA MET A 1 36.26 -6.30 -10.54
C MET A 1 35.15 -5.39 -10.08
N ASP A 2 34.24 -5.08 -10.99
CA ASP A 2 33.17 -4.11 -10.76
C ASP A 2 31.93 -4.88 -10.34
N GLY A 3 31.52 -4.66 -9.10
CA GLY A 3 30.30 -5.21 -8.54
C GLY A 3 29.10 -4.65 -9.28
N VAL A 4 28.39 -5.52 -9.98
CA VAL A 4 27.08 -5.23 -10.54
C VAL A 4 26.12 -5.08 -9.36
N GLU A 5 25.83 -3.84 -8.98
CA GLU A 5 24.69 -3.53 -8.13
C GLU A 5 23.42 -3.90 -8.90
N VAL A 6 22.88 -5.06 -8.58
CA VAL A 6 21.56 -5.49 -9.04
C VAL A 6 20.55 -4.60 -8.33
N GLU A 7 20.15 -3.51 -8.97
CA GLU A 7 18.95 -2.77 -8.60
C GLU A 7 17.77 -3.74 -8.67
N VAL A 8 17.34 -4.23 -7.50
CA VAL A 8 16.19 -5.12 -7.39
C VAL A 8 14.97 -4.31 -7.85
N PRO A 9 14.32 -4.63 -8.99
CA PRO A 9 13.18 -3.85 -9.46
C PRO A 9 12.07 -3.98 -8.41
N VAL A 10 11.81 -2.87 -7.72
CA VAL A 10 10.85 -2.82 -6.60
C VAL A 10 9.46 -3.08 -7.16
N SER A 11 8.95 -4.30 -6.93
CA SER A 11 7.64 -4.78 -7.39
C SER A 11 6.52 -3.77 -7.13
N LEU A 12 5.62 -3.56 -8.09
CA LEU A 12 4.43 -2.71 -7.92
C LEU A 12 3.63 -3.08 -6.66
N ARG A 13 3.65 -4.37 -6.30
CA ARG A 13 3.06 -4.93 -5.09
C ARG A 13 3.68 -4.37 -3.80
N SER A 14 5.01 -4.21 -3.73
CA SER A 14 5.67 -3.67 -2.54
C SER A 14 5.45 -2.16 -2.44
N ARG A 15 5.45 -1.44 -3.56
CA ARG A 15 5.12 0.00 -3.58
C ARG A 15 3.70 0.28 -3.11
N LEU A 16 2.69 -0.43 -3.63
CA LEU A 16 1.30 -0.24 -3.23
C LEU A 16 1.11 -0.59 -1.75
N SER A 17 1.68 -1.71 -1.30
CA SER A 17 1.62 -2.11 0.11
C SER A 17 2.28 -1.06 1.01
N LEU A 18 3.42 -0.47 0.60
CA LEU A 18 4.14 0.53 1.37
C LEU A 18 3.34 1.83 1.45
N TRP A 19 2.80 2.33 0.33
CA TRP A 19 1.96 3.53 0.32
C TRP A 19 0.69 3.38 1.14
N VAL A 20 -0.04 2.25 0.99
CA VAL A 20 -1.25 2.02 1.78
C VAL A 20 -0.91 1.88 3.27
N SER A 21 0.18 1.19 3.60
CA SER A 21 0.64 1.08 5.00
C SER A 21 1.02 2.46 5.57
N LEU A 22 1.67 3.30 4.78
CA LEU A 22 2.07 4.66 5.17
C LEU A 22 0.86 5.56 5.37
N VAL A 23 -0.15 5.48 4.50
CA VAL A 23 -1.42 6.22 4.67
C VAL A 23 -2.17 5.75 5.92
N ILE A 24 -2.26 4.43 6.14
CA ILE A 24 -2.87 3.86 7.34
C ILE A 24 -2.15 4.34 8.60
N LEU A 25 -0.82 4.30 8.59
CA LEU A 25 -0.01 4.75 9.71
C LEU A 25 -0.22 6.24 9.97
N ALA A 26 -0.24 7.06 8.91
CA ALA A 26 -0.47 8.49 9.02
C ALA A 26 -1.86 8.80 9.62
N VAL A 27 -2.91 8.14 9.12
CA VAL A 27 -4.27 8.30 9.65
C VAL A 27 -4.34 7.85 11.11
N ALA A 28 -3.74 6.71 11.45
CA ALA A 28 -3.71 6.23 12.83
C ALA A 28 -2.96 7.17 13.79
N LEU A 29 -1.84 7.75 13.34
CA LEU A 29 -1.11 8.76 14.10
C LEU A 29 -1.92 10.03 14.30
N ILE A 30 -2.56 10.54 13.24
CA ILE A 30 -3.41 11.74 13.32
C ILE A 30 -4.58 11.49 14.28
N SER A 31 -5.29 10.38 14.13
CA SER A 31 -6.40 10.02 15.02
C SER A 31 -5.94 9.82 16.47
N GLY A 32 -4.79 9.17 16.69
CA GLY A 32 -4.22 8.97 18.01
C GLY A 32 -3.82 10.28 18.69
N ILE A 33 -3.15 11.18 17.98
CA ILE A 33 -2.78 12.52 18.48
C ILE A 33 -4.04 13.34 18.78
N PHE A 34 -5.01 13.36 17.86
CA PHE A 34 -6.26 14.07 18.06
C PHE A 34 -7.01 13.55 19.29
N SER A 35 -7.12 12.23 19.44
CA SER A 35 -7.78 11.61 20.59
C SER A 35 -7.05 11.89 21.91
N PHE A 36 -5.72 11.97 21.90
CA PHE A 36 -4.91 12.32 23.07
C PHE A 36 -5.15 13.78 23.48
N VAL A 37 -5.12 14.72 22.52
CA VAL A 37 -5.36 16.15 22.78
C VAL A 37 -6.79 16.37 23.29
N ALA A 38 -7.78 15.76 22.63
CA ALA A 38 -9.18 15.87 23.03
C ALA A 38 -9.42 15.34 24.45
N ALA A 39 -8.84 14.20 24.80
CA ALA A 39 -8.94 13.65 26.16
C ALA A 39 -8.25 14.54 27.21
N PHE A 40 -7.13 15.18 26.85
CA PHE A 40 -6.41 16.08 27.75
C PHE A 40 -7.16 17.41 27.98
N GLU A 41 -7.80 17.95 26.94
CA GLU A 41 -8.65 19.15 27.05
C GLU A 41 -9.89 18.86 27.92
N GLU A 42 -10.56 17.74 27.70
CA GLU A 42 -11.76 17.33 28.46
C GLU A 42 -11.49 17.20 29.98
N VAL A 43 -10.33 16.65 30.37
CA VAL A 43 -9.93 16.54 31.78
C VAL A 43 -9.71 17.91 32.43
N ASN A 44 -9.12 18.86 31.70
CA ASN A 44 -8.85 20.20 32.22
C ASN A 44 -10.13 21.03 32.36
N GLU A 45 -11.04 20.96 31.38
CA GLU A 45 -12.32 21.66 31.43
C GLU A 45 -13.19 21.17 32.59
N TRP A 46 -13.25 19.86 32.82
CA TRP A 46 -13.99 19.28 33.96
C TRP A 46 -13.46 19.77 35.31
N GLN A 47 -12.14 19.99 35.42
CA GLN A 47 -11.53 20.52 36.65
C GLN A 47 -11.94 21.98 36.91
N ASP A 48 -11.96 22.82 35.87
CA ASP A 48 -12.35 24.22 35.98
C ASP A 48 -13.81 24.38 36.39
N ASP A 49 -14.71 23.57 35.81
CA ASP A 49 -16.12 23.55 36.18
C ASP A 49 -16.31 23.16 37.65
N MET A 50 -15.52 22.19 38.14
CA MET A 50 -15.58 21.78 39.54
C MET A 50 -15.11 22.87 40.50
N LEU A 51 -14.02 23.56 40.18
CA LEU A 51 -13.52 24.68 40.98
C LEU A 51 -14.54 25.83 41.05
N HIS A 52 -15.20 26.14 39.92
CA HIS A 52 -16.27 27.13 39.89
C HIS A 52 -17.47 26.72 40.74
N GLN A 53 -17.89 25.45 40.70
CA GLN A 53 -19.01 24.96 41.49
C GLN A 53 -18.71 24.99 42.99
N VAL A 54 -17.51 24.55 43.40
CA VAL A 54 -17.10 24.58 44.81
C VAL A 54 -16.95 26.01 45.32
N ALA A 55 -16.38 26.92 44.53
CA ALA A 55 -16.22 28.32 44.92
C ALA A 55 -17.57 29.05 45.02
N THR A 56 -18.54 28.75 44.15
CA THR A 56 -19.88 29.36 44.21
C THR A 56 -20.70 28.83 45.38
N LEU A 57 -20.58 27.55 45.72
CA LEU A 57 -21.22 26.96 46.90
C LEU A 57 -20.58 27.48 48.20
N SER A 58 -19.25 27.45 48.29
CA SER A 58 -18.52 27.93 49.47
C SER A 58 -18.69 29.43 49.68
N GLY A 59 -18.68 30.22 48.60
CA GLY A 59 -18.90 31.67 48.67
C GLY A 59 -20.32 32.07 49.12
N ARG A 60 -21.32 31.18 48.97
CA ARG A 60 -22.68 31.39 49.50
C ARG A 60 -22.80 31.07 51.00
N GLN A 61 -21.91 30.23 51.52
CA GLN A 61 -21.92 29.74 52.91
C GLN A 61 -20.84 30.39 53.80
N ALA A 62 -20.11 31.37 53.25
CA ALA A 62 -18.98 32.06 53.86
C ALA A 62 -19.21 32.91 55.14
N PRO A 63 -20.43 33.26 55.63
CA PRO A 63 -20.53 34.10 56.83
C PRO A 63 -20.02 33.42 58.12
N ASP A 64 -19.94 32.09 58.16
CA ASP A 64 -19.60 31.32 59.38
C ASP A 64 -18.24 30.59 59.33
N ILE A 65 -17.47 30.72 58.24
CA ILE A 65 -16.14 30.08 58.15
C ILE A 65 -15.12 30.98 58.85
N ASN A 66 -15.10 30.90 60.18
CA ASN A 66 -14.07 31.50 61.02
C ASN A 66 -12.73 30.81 60.78
N GLY A 67 -11.92 31.31 59.84
CA GLY A 67 -10.46 31.16 59.77
C GLY A 67 -9.87 29.75 59.64
N ASP A 68 -10.66 28.70 59.80
CA ASP A 68 -10.22 27.32 59.76
C ASP A 68 -10.16 26.83 58.31
N SER A 69 -8.96 26.43 57.89
CA SER A 69 -8.74 25.75 56.61
C SER A 69 -9.30 24.32 56.69
N SER A 70 -10.63 24.21 56.70
CA SER A 70 -11.28 22.90 56.71
C SER A 70 -11.17 22.27 55.31
N PRO A 71 -10.65 21.04 55.19
CA PRO A 71 -10.72 20.31 53.93
C PRO A 71 -12.20 20.13 53.58
N ALA A 72 -12.64 20.78 52.50
CA ALA A 72 -14.04 20.76 52.08
C ALA A 72 -14.49 19.38 51.54
N GLY A 73 -13.54 18.44 51.37
CA GLY A 73 -13.80 17.07 50.97
C GLY A 73 -12.74 16.12 51.54
N ASN A 74 -13.19 15.00 52.12
CA ASN A 74 -12.32 13.96 52.70
C ASN A 74 -12.39 12.66 51.88
N SER A 75 -12.08 12.76 50.58
CA SER A 75 -11.85 11.60 49.71
C SER A 75 -10.41 11.68 49.18
N GLY A 76 -9.69 10.57 49.28
CA GLY A 76 -8.22 10.47 49.35
C GLY A 76 -7.37 11.09 48.24
N SER A 77 -7.95 11.68 47.19
CA SER A 77 -7.25 12.28 46.05
C SER A 77 -7.77 13.68 45.65
N ASP A 78 -8.71 14.26 46.41
CA ASP A 78 -9.35 15.54 46.08
C ASP A 78 -9.26 16.53 47.25
N ARG A 79 -8.02 16.84 47.63
CA ARG A 79 -7.75 17.82 48.70
C ARG A 79 -7.98 19.23 48.15
N ILE A 80 -9.21 19.71 48.35
CA ILE A 80 -9.58 21.10 48.09
C ILE A 80 -9.31 21.92 49.35
N PHE A 81 -8.43 22.91 49.22
CA PHE A 81 -8.12 23.88 50.26
C PHE A 81 -8.92 25.15 50.01
N VAL A 82 -9.69 25.57 51.01
CA VAL A 82 -10.45 26.83 50.96
C VAL A 82 -9.87 27.78 51.98
N GLN A 83 -9.46 28.97 51.54
CA GLN A 83 -8.90 30.01 52.38
C GLN A 83 -9.67 31.31 52.19
N LEU A 84 -10.17 31.87 53.29
CA LEU A 84 -10.81 33.19 53.32
C LEU A 84 -9.84 34.22 53.90
N ILE A 85 -9.66 35.33 53.19
CA ILE A 85 -8.75 36.41 53.57
C ILE A 85 -9.54 37.68 53.82
N LYS A 86 -9.30 38.27 54.99
CA LYS A 86 -9.91 39.54 55.39
C LYS A 86 -9.21 40.73 54.71
N PRO A 87 -9.88 41.88 54.56
CA PRO A 87 -9.30 43.04 53.89
C PRO A 87 -8.03 43.50 54.59
N GLY A 88 -6.94 43.65 53.84
CA GLY A 88 -5.63 44.08 54.36
C GLY A 88 -4.68 42.95 54.75
N GLN A 89 -5.11 41.68 54.70
CA GLN A 89 -4.24 40.52 54.91
C GLN A 89 -3.72 39.93 53.59
N THR A 90 -2.55 39.29 53.62
CA THR A 90 -1.99 38.56 52.47
C THR A 90 -2.13 37.05 52.64
N PHE A 91 -2.11 36.29 51.53
CA PHE A 91 -2.19 34.82 51.53
C PHE A 91 -1.09 34.14 52.36
N THR A 92 0.00 34.86 52.64
CA THR A 92 1.18 34.43 53.40
C THR A 92 1.20 34.89 54.86
N GLU A 93 0.21 35.67 55.32
CA GLU A 93 0.28 36.30 56.64
C GLU A 93 -0.13 35.31 57.75
N ASN A 94 0.86 34.56 58.25
CA ASN A 94 0.92 33.76 59.49
C ASN A 94 -0.43 33.52 60.19
N ASN A 95 -1.33 32.79 59.54
CA ASN A 95 -2.40 32.12 60.24
C ASN A 95 -1.89 30.71 60.58
N PRO A 96 -1.61 30.42 61.87
CA PRO A 96 -0.95 29.18 62.31
C PRO A 96 -1.72 27.91 61.96
N ASP A 97 -2.98 28.04 61.55
CA ASP A 97 -3.84 26.96 61.08
C ASP A 97 -3.82 26.77 59.55
N THR A 98 -2.97 27.50 58.80
CA THR A 98 -2.87 27.40 57.33
C THR A 98 -1.79 26.40 56.93
N ARG A 99 -2.20 25.26 56.37
CA ARG A 99 -1.27 24.21 55.92
C ARG A 99 -0.73 24.39 54.50
N LEU A 100 -1.24 25.35 53.73
CA LEU A 100 -0.82 25.63 52.34
C LEU A 100 -0.48 27.11 52.18
N GLU A 101 0.79 27.41 51.90
CA GLU A 101 1.28 28.78 51.69
C GLU A 101 1.08 29.18 50.23
N LEU A 102 0.00 29.92 49.97
CA LEU A 102 -0.26 30.48 48.64
C LEU A 102 0.53 31.79 48.43
N PRO A 103 1.04 32.05 47.21
CA PRO A 103 1.73 33.29 46.90
C PRO A 103 0.87 34.52 47.18
N SER A 104 1.49 35.61 47.61
CA SER A 104 0.76 36.86 47.90
C SER A 104 0.31 37.61 46.64
N ASN A 105 0.82 37.25 45.46
CA ASN A 105 0.58 37.92 44.18
C ASN A 105 -0.56 37.33 43.33
N LEU A 106 -1.46 36.55 43.93
CA LEU A 106 -2.58 35.95 43.21
C LEU A 106 -3.56 37.02 42.72
N THR A 107 -3.98 36.94 41.46
CA THR A 107 -5.02 37.80 40.86
C THR A 107 -6.39 37.13 40.93
N GLU A 108 -7.47 37.90 40.78
CA GLU A 108 -8.83 37.35 40.65
C GLU A 108 -8.94 36.49 39.38
N GLY A 109 -9.58 35.32 39.49
CA GLY A 109 -9.67 34.32 38.42
C GLY A 109 -8.94 33.01 38.74
N ILE A 110 -8.84 32.15 37.73
CA ILE A 110 -8.13 30.86 37.80
C ILE A 110 -6.65 31.08 37.47
N GLN A 111 -5.76 30.57 38.32
CA GLN A 111 -4.32 30.55 38.06
C GLN A 111 -3.69 29.27 38.56
N THR A 112 -2.62 28.83 37.89
CA THR A 112 -1.84 27.67 38.32
C THR A 112 -0.61 28.15 39.07
N VAL A 113 -0.39 27.58 40.26
CA VAL A 113 0.63 27.99 41.20
C VAL A 113 1.42 26.78 41.63
N ARG A 114 2.73 26.93 41.76
CA ARG A 114 3.58 25.88 42.31
C ARG A 114 3.88 26.18 43.78
N VAL A 115 3.53 25.25 44.67
CA VAL A 115 3.76 25.36 46.12
C VAL A 115 4.52 24.11 46.57
N GLY A 116 5.81 24.27 46.92
CA GLY A 116 6.69 23.13 47.17
C GLY A 116 6.99 22.34 45.89
N GLU A 117 6.80 21.01 45.94
CA GLU A 117 6.98 20.12 44.78
C GLU A 117 5.70 19.97 43.93
N ASP A 118 4.55 20.37 44.47
CA ASP A 118 3.24 20.18 43.86
C ASP A 118 2.75 21.43 43.11
N SER A 119 1.96 21.19 42.05
CA SER A 119 1.26 22.23 41.31
C SER A 119 -0.20 22.26 41.75
N TYR A 120 -0.71 23.45 42.07
CA TYR A 120 -2.07 23.71 42.50
C TYR A 120 -2.78 24.61 41.50
N ARG A 121 -4.02 24.26 41.15
CA ARG A 121 -4.92 25.16 40.43
C ARG A 121 -5.76 25.93 41.43
N VAL A 122 -5.68 27.24 41.39
CA VAL A 122 -6.22 28.15 42.41
C VAL A 122 -7.23 29.09 41.76
N PHE A 123 -8.47 29.08 42.25
CA PHE A 123 -9.49 30.06 41.91
C PHE A 123 -9.62 31.10 43.01
N VAL A 124 -9.41 32.37 42.67
CA VAL A 124 -9.54 33.49 43.61
C VAL A 124 -10.72 34.36 43.22
N LYS A 125 -11.61 34.63 44.18
CA LYS A 125 -12.76 35.51 44.00
C LYS A 125 -12.83 36.56 45.10
N THR A 126 -13.12 37.81 44.72
CA THR A 126 -13.34 38.88 45.68
C THR A 126 -14.80 38.88 46.15
N LEU A 127 -15.03 38.78 47.46
CA LEU A 127 -16.34 38.85 48.10
C LEU A 127 -16.70 40.31 48.45
N GLY A 128 -17.99 40.57 48.68
CA GLY A 128 -18.46 41.88 49.13
C GLY A 128 -17.84 42.24 50.48
N LYS A 129 -17.32 43.47 50.61
CA LYS A 129 -16.49 44.04 51.72
C LYS A 129 -14.96 43.90 51.55
N GLY A 130 -14.46 43.42 50.41
CA GLY A 130 -13.02 43.36 50.12
C GLY A 130 -12.31 42.12 50.67
N GLU A 131 -13.08 41.13 51.11
CA GLU A 131 -12.60 39.80 51.48
C GLU A 131 -12.25 39.01 50.20
N ARG A 132 -11.24 38.15 50.26
CA ARG A 132 -10.83 37.31 49.11
C ARG A 132 -10.94 35.85 49.49
N LEU A 133 -11.65 35.06 48.68
CA LEU A 133 -11.75 33.62 48.82
C LEU A 133 -10.82 32.98 47.79
N ALA A 134 -9.89 32.14 48.25
CA ALA A 134 -9.10 31.27 47.39
C ALA A 134 -9.51 29.81 47.60
N VAL A 135 -9.70 29.10 46.49
CA VAL A 135 -9.94 27.66 46.46
C VAL A 135 -8.79 27.04 45.67
N ALA A 136 -7.97 26.21 46.30
CA ALA A 136 -6.83 25.55 45.69
C ALA A 136 -7.02 24.03 45.65
N GLN A 137 -6.67 23.39 44.54
CA GLN A 137 -6.73 21.93 44.36
C GLN A 137 -5.41 21.45 43.75
N SER A 138 -4.86 20.34 44.27
CA SER A 138 -3.63 19.72 43.72
C SER A 138 -3.87 19.14 42.33
N THR A 139 -2.95 19.38 41.41
CA THR A 139 -2.99 18.90 40.01
C THR A 139 -2.01 17.74 39.77
N THR A 140 -0.97 17.59 40.60
CA THR A 140 0.14 16.64 40.37
C THR A 140 -0.29 15.17 40.40
N GLU A 141 -1.18 14.76 41.31
CA GLU A 141 -1.67 13.36 41.37
C GLU A 141 -2.60 13.00 40.18
N ARG A 142 -3.18 14.01 39.52
CA ARG A 142 -4.04 13.81 38.33
C ARG A 142 -3.25 13.69 37.03
N ASP A 143 -2.05 14.27 36.93
CA ASP A 143 -1.19 14.11 35.74
C ASP A 143 -0.79 12.63 35.53
N GLU A 144 -0.64 11.85 36.61
CA GLU A 144 -0.41 10.40 36.52
C GLU A 144 -1.66 9.65 36.05
N MET A 145 -2.85 9.99 36.55
CA MET A 145 -4.11 9.39 36.09
C MET A 145 -4.44 9.77 34.63
N ALA A 146 -4.09 10.99 34.20
CA ALA A 146 -4.23 11.45 32.82
C ALA A 146 -3.28 10.71 31.88
N ARG A 147 -2.04 10.43 32.29
CA ARG A 147 -1.12 9.55 31.54
C ARG A 147 -1.66 8.13 31.40
N ASP A 148 -2.21 7.56 32.47
CA ASP A 148 -2.81 6.23 32.45
C ASP A 148 -4.07 6.17 31.56
N GLY A 149 -4.91 7.20 31.62
CA GLY A 149 -6.05 7.37 30.72
C GLY A 149 -5.62 7.48 29.26
N ALA A 150 -4.61 8.28 28.97
CA ALA A 150 -4.04 8.43 27.64
C ALA A 150 -3.45 7.12 27.10
N LEU A 151 -2.71 6.37 27.91
CA LEU A 151 -2.15 5.07 27.51
C LEU A 151 -3.25 4.05 27.20
N ARG A 152 -4.38 4.08 27.94
CA ARG A 152 -5.56 3.25 27.64
C ARG A 152 -6.20 3.62 26.31
N THR A 153 -6.21 4.89 25.93
CA THR A 153 -6.71 5.35 24.63
C THR A 153 -5.81 4.91 23.48
N LEU A 154 -4.50 4.74 23.69
CA LEU A 154 -3.57 4.21 22.67
C LEU A 154 -3.68 2.69 22.47
N LEU A 155 -4.11 1.94 23.49
CA LEU A 155 -4.20 0.47 23.45
C LEU A 155 -5.01 -0.08 22.25
N PRO A 156 -6.22 0.42 21.93
CA PRO A 156 -6.96 -0.04 20.76
C PRO A 156 -6.21 0.23 19.45
N PHE A 157 -5.49 1.35 19.32
CA PHE A 157 -4.70 1.64 18.12
C PHE A 157 -3.50 0.69 17.96
N LEU A 158 -2.86 0.31 19.06
CA LEU A 158 -1.75 -0.65 19.06
C LEU A 158 -2.17 -2.03 18.52
N ILE A 159 -3.43 -2.42 18.70
CA ILE A 159 -3.99 -3.68 18.18
C ILE A 159 -4.55 -3.49 16.77
N LEU A 160 -5.27 -2.38 16.54
CA LEU A 160 -5.98 -2.10 15.30
C LEU A 160 -5.02 -1.90 14.11
N VAL A 161 -3.95 -1.13 14.29
CA VAL A 161 -2.97 -0.83 13.24
C VAL A 161 -2.32 -2.10 12.67
N PRO A 162 -1.68 -2.98 13.46
CA PRO A 162 -1.06 -4.19 12.92
C PRO A 162 -2.09 -5.15 12.31
N LEU A 163 -3.31 -5.22 12.86
CA LEU A 163 -4.39 -6.00 12.27
C LEU A 163 -4.78 -5.47 10.88
N LEU A 164 -4.95 -4.16 10.73
CA LEU A 164 -5.28 -3.52 9.46
C LEU A 164 -4.17 -3.73 8.43
N LEU A 165 -2.91 -3.57 8.83
CA LEU A 165 -1.74 -3.83 7.98
C LEU A 165 -1.70 -5.29 7.50
N LEU A 166 -1.99 -6.24 8.38
CA LEU A 166 -2.04 -7.66 8.04
C LEU A 166 -3.15 -7.95 7.02
N ILE A 167 -4.35 -7.39 7.24
CA ILE A 167 -5.51 -7.52 6.35
C ILE A 167 -5.20 -6.95 4.97
N VAL A 168 -4.70 -5.72 4.89
CA VAL A 168 -4.35 -5.07 3.61
C VAL A 168 -3.28 -5.88 2.87
N ARG A 169 -2.23 -6.33 3.56
CA ARG A 169 -1.19 -7.17 2.96
C ARG A 169 -1.74 -8.50 2.44
N ARG A 170 -2.77 -9.08 3.07
CA ARG A 170 -3.45 -10.28 2.59
C ARG A 170 -4.35 -9.97 1.39
N LEU A 171 -5.08 -8.87 1.44
CA LEU A 171 -6.01 -8.46 0.39
C LEU A 171 -5.29 -8.12 -0.92
N ILE A 172 -4.20 -7.33 -0.86
CA ILE A 172 -3.36 -7.00 -2.02
C ILE A 172 -2.79 -8.29 -2.65
N ARG A 173 -2.36 -9.25 -1.81
CA ARG A 173 -1.88 -10.56 -2.29
C ARG A 173 -2.95 -11.33 -3.04
N LEU A 174 -4.18 -11.32 -2.54
CA LEU A 174 -5.30 -12.03 -3.15
C LEU A 174 -5.66 -11.39 -4.50
N ILE A 175 -5.75 -10.06 -4.55
CA ILE A 175 -6.16 -9.30 -5.74
C ILE A 175 -5.12 -9.40 -6.87
N LEU A 176 -3.83 -9.40 -6.54
CA LEU A 176 -2.76 -9.45 -7.55
C LEU A 176 -2.37 -10.87 -7.97
N LYS A 177 -2.82 -11.91 -7.25
CA LYS A 177 -2.50 -13.30 -7.59
C LYS A 177 -2.89 -13.67 -9.03
N PRO A 178 -4.10 -13.37 -9.53
CA PRO A 178 -4.49 -13.72 -10.90
C PRO A 178 -3.60 -13.09 -11.97
N VAL A 179 -3.07 -11.88 -11.72
CA VAL A 179 -2.17 -11.19 -12.67
C VAL A 179 -0.83 -11.93 -12.77
N VAL A 180 -0.30 -12.38 -11.64
CA VAL A 180 0.94 -13.18 -11.59
C VAL A 180 0.72 -14.54 -12.24
N ASP A 181 -0.43 -15.16 -12.00
CA ASP A 181 -0.79 -16.45 -12.62
C ASP A 181 -0.89 -16.31 -14.14
N VAL A 182 -1.52 -15.25 -14.66
CA VAL A 182 -1.56 -14.95 -16.11
C VAL A 182 -0.17 -14.65 -16.68
N ALA A 183 0.66 -13.89 -15.97
CA ALA A 183 2.03 -13.60 -16.42
C ALA A 183 2.88 -14.88 -16.48
N ASN A 184 2.83 -15.71 -15.45
CA ASN A 184 3.53 -17.00 -15.42
C ASN A 184 3.01 -17.96 -16.50
N GLU A 185 1.71 -17.93 -16.78
CA GLU A 185 1.08 -18.71 -17.85
C GLU A 185 1.58 -18.25 -19.23
N ILE A 186 1.77 -16.95 -19.43
CA ILE A 186 2.35 -16.40 -20.67
C ILE A 186 3.85 -16.74 -20.77
N ASP A 187 4.62 -16.59 -19.68
CA ASP A 187 6.06 -16.86 -19.66
C ASP A 187 6.38 -18.36 -19.81
N ARG A 188 5.50 -19.25 -19.34
CA ARG A 188 5.63 -20.70 -19.52
C ARG A 188 5.26 -21.18 -20.92
N ARG A 189 4.53 -20.38 -21.69
CA ARG A 189 4.23 -20.72 -23.09
C ARG A 189 5.48 -20.51 -23.90
N GLY A 190 6.09 -21.61 -24.34
CA GLY A 190 7.16 -21.57 -25.34
C GLY A 190 6.68 -20.85 -26.61
N GLU A 191 7.63 -20.38 -27.42
CA GLU A 191 7.43 -19.58 -28.65
C GLU A 191 6.40 -20.14 -29.65
N THR A 192 5.92 -21.37 -29.44
CA THR A 192 5.07 -22.13 -30.36
C THR A 192 3.70 -22.55 -29.80
N GLU A 193 3.37 -22.26 -28.53
CA GLU A 193 2.06 -22.57 -27.93
C GLU A 193 1.13 -21.35 -27.89
N LEU A 194 0.40 -21.12 -28.99
CA LEU A 194 -0.46 -19.94 -29.21
C LEU A 194 -1.93 -20.13 -28.76
N HIS A 195 -2.20 -21.00 -27.78
CA HIS A 195 -3.55 -21.21 -27.28
C HIS A 195 -4.06 -19.99 -26.49
N PRO A 196 -5.38 -19.70 -26.48
CA PRO A 196 -5.91 -18.57 -25.74
C PRO A 196 -5.63 -18.69 -24.22
N VAL A 197 -5.30 -17.57 -23.58
CA VAL A 197 -5.22 -17.48 -22.12
C VAL A 197 -6.64 -17.59 -21.55
N SER A 198 -6.81 -18.45 -20.53
CA SER A 198 -8.10 -18.65 -19.86
C SER A 198 -8.63 -17.35 -19.26
N HIS A 199 -9.96 -17.17 -19.30
CA HIS A 199 -10.67 -16.02 -18.75
C HIS A 199 -11.27 -16.29 -17.37
N GLU A 200 -11.06 -17.49 -16.80
CA GLU A 200 -11.72 -17.87 -15.56
C GLU A 200 -11.24 -17.02 -14.37
N ALA A 201 -12.20 -16.38 -13.70
CA ALA A 201 -12.01 -15.61 -12.47
C ALA A 201 -11.05 -14.41 -12.53
N LEU A 202 -10.90 -13.77 -13.69
CA LEU A 202 -10.12 -12.52 -13.80
C LEU A 202 -10.91 -11.28 -13.32
N PRO A 203 -10.27 -10.35 -12.58
CA PRO A 203 -10.86 -9.05 -12.28
C PRO A 203 -11.21 -8.27 -13.56
N ALA A 204 -12.27 -7.45 -13.49
CA ALA A 204 -12.79 -6.71 -14.64
C ALA A 204 -11.74 -5.80 -15.31
N GLU A 205 -10.79 -5.31 -14.53
CA GLU A 205 -9.68 -4.44 -14.95
C GLU A 205 -8.63 -5.19 -15.79
N ILE A 206 -8.47 -6.50 -15.57
CA ILE A 206 -7.45 -7.33 -16.23
C ILE A 206 -8.02 -8.00 -17.50
N THR A 207 -9.32 -8.28 -17.51
CA THR A 207 -10.05 -8.82 -18.66
C THR A 207 -9.72 -8.14 -20.01
N PRO A 208 -9.74 -6.80 -20.15
CA PRO A 208 -9.43 -6.15 -21.44
C PRO A 208 -7.98 -6.36 -21.89
N PHE A 209 -7.04 -6.48 -20.95
CA PHE A 209 -5.63 -6.74 -21.25
C PHE A 209 -5.44 -8.17 -21.78
N VAL A 210 -6.02 -9.18 -21.12
CA VAL A 210 -5.98 -10.57 -21.57
C VAL A 210 -6.70 -10.73 -22.91
N ALA A 211 -7.81 -10.03 -23.12
CA ALA A 211 -8.50 -10.01 -24.41
C ALA A 211 -7.63 -9.43 -25.53
N ALA A 212 -6.82 -8.40 -25.24
CA ALA A 212 -5.88 -7.83 -26.21
C ALA A 212 -4.76 -8.81 -26.58
N ILE A 213 -4.19 -9.51 -25.59
CA ILE A 213 -3.19 -10.57 -25.81
C ILE A 213 -3.78 -11.69 -26.66
N ASN A 214 -4.97 -12.18 -26.31
CA ASN A 214 -5.64 -13.23 -27.09
C ASN A 214 -5.91 -12.80 -28.54
N ARG A 215 -6.24 -11.52 -28.79
CA ARG A 215 -6.36 -10.98 -30.16
C ARG A 215 -5.02 -10.97 -30.89
N LEU A 216 -3.92 -10.60 -30.22
CA LEU A 216 -2.59 -10.60 -30.80
C LEU A 216 -2.15 -12.02 -31.17
N LEU A 217 -2.27 -12.98 -30.24
CA LEU A 217 -1.95 -14.39 -30.47
C LEU A 217 -2.72 -14.95 -31.67
N ARG A 218 -4.01 -14.60 -31.79
CA ARG A 218 -4.84 -14.99 -32.94
C ARG A 218 -4.33 -14.39 -34.25
N ARG A 219 -3.93 -13.11 -34.27
CA ARG A 219 -3.37 -12.46 -35.46
C ARG A 219 -2.05 -13.11 -35.88
N VAL A 220 -1.18 -13.43 -34.92
CA VAL A 220 0.09 -14.14 -35.17
C VAL A 220 -0.19 -15.51 -35.77
N THR A 221 -1.09 -16.29 -35.16
CA THR A 221 -1.49 -17.63 -35.65
C THR A 221 -2.00 -17.56 -37.09
N GLN A 222 -2.87 -16.59 -37.39
CA GLN A 222 -3.40 -16.38 -38.73
C GLN A 222 -2.31 -15.96 -39.74
N SER A 223 -1.35 -15.14 -39.33
CA SER A 223 -0.23 -14.74 -40.18
C SER A 223 0.66 -15.92 -40.53
N MET A 224 1.03 -16.73 -39.53
CA MET A 224 1.84 -17.94 -39.74
C MET A 224 1.13 -18.96 -40.62
N ALA A 225 -0.19 -19.13 -40.46
CA ALA A 225 -0.97 -20.03 -41.32
C ALA A 225 -0.98 -19.57 -42.79
N LYS A 226 -1.04 -18.25 -43.05
CA LYS A 226 -0.97 -17.70 -44.40
C LYS A 226 0.41 -17.90 -45.02
N GLU A 227 1.47 -17.65 -44.27
CA GLU A 227 2.85 -17.83 -44.73
C GLU A 227 3.14 -19.30 -45.09
N ARG A 228 2.69 -20.25 -44.25
CA ARG A 228 2.77 -21.69 -44.54
C ARG A 228 2.06 -22.07 -45.84
N ARG A 229 0.86 -21.51 -46.05
CA ARG A 229 0.09 -21.77 -47.26
C ARG A 229 0.76 -21.18 -48.50
N PHE A 230 1.29 -19.95 -48.39
CA PHE A 230 2.06 -19.32 -49.46
C PHE A 230 3.30 -20.13 -49.86
N VAL A 231 4.08 -20.62 -48.88
CA VAL A 231 5.25 -21.48 -49.16
C VAL A 231 4.83 -22.78 -49.83
N ALA A 232 3.73 -23.40 -49.39
CA ALA A 232 3.21 -24.63 -50.00
C ALA A 232 2.72 -24.40 -51.44
N ASP A 233 2.02 -23.30 -51.69
CA ASP A 233 1.51 -22.95 -53.02
C ASP A 233 2.69 -22.59 -53.96
N ALA A 234 3.65 -21.77 -53.50
CA ALA A 234 4.85 -21.43 -54.25
C ALA A 234 5.68 -22.66 -54.61
N ALA A 235 5.79 -23.64 -53.70
CA ALA A 235 6.46 -24.91 -53.98
C ALA A 235 5.83 -25.64 -55.17
N HIS A 236 4.50 -25.70 -55.20
CA HIS A 236 3.76 -26.41 -56.23
C HIS A 236 3.87 -25.70 -57.58
N GLU A 237 3.68 -24.37 -57.57
CA GLU A 237 3.75 -23.51 -58.76
C GLU A 237 5.15 -23.45 -59.37
N LEU A 238 6.23 -23.63 -58.58
CA LEU A 238 7.61 -23.67 -59.10
C LEU A 238 8.03 -25.06 -59.59
N ARG A 239 7.48 -26.14 -59.01
CA ARG A 239 7.80 -27.52 -59.43
C ARG A 239 7.21 -27.85 -60.81
N SER A 240 6.04 -27.32 -61.13
CA SER A 240 5.37 -27.50 -62.44
C SER A 240 6.22 -27.01 -63.63
N PRO A 241 6.68 -25.73 -63.68
CA PRO A 241 7.49 -25.23 -64.78
C PRO A 241 8.87 -25.89 -64.87
N LEU A 242 9.51 -26.24 -63.75
CA LEU A 242 10.76 -27.00 -63.76
C LEU A 242 10.59 -28.40 -64.37
N THR A 243 9.45 -29.05 -64.11
CA THR A 243 9.11 -30.34 -64.72
C THR A 243 8.88 -30.19 -66.22
N ALA A 244 8.19 -29.13 -66.66
CA ALA A 244 7.98 -28.84 -68.07
C ALA A 244 9.31 -28.55 -68.81
N LEU A 245 10.21 -27.77 -68.20
CA LEU A 245 11.55 -27.50 -68.75
C LEU A 245 12.38 -28.78 -68.84
N SER A 246 12.30 -29.66 -67.84
CA SER A 246 12.99 -30.97 -67.86
C SER A 246 12.48 -31.85 -69.00
N LEU A 247 11.16 -31.94 -69.19
CA LEU A 247 10.54 -32.70 -70.29
C LEU A 247 10.91 -32.13 -71.67
N GLN A 248 10.92 -30.81 -71.83
CA GLN A 248 11.37 -30.20 -73.08
C GLN A 248 12.83 -30.49 -73.38
N ALA A 249 13.71 -30.43 -72.37
CA ALA A 249 15.11 -30.78 -72.51
C ALA A 249 15.30 -32.27 -72.88
N GLU A 250 14.50 -33.17 -72.29
CA GLU A 250 14.51 -34.60 -72.61
C GLU A 250 14.00 -34.89 -74.04
N HIS A 251 12.93 -34.20 -74.47
CA HIS A 251 12.45 -34.26 -75.85
C HIS A 251 13.50 -33.75 -76.84
N LEU A 252 14.16 -32.63 -76.56
CA LEU A 252 15.26 -32.11 -77.39
C LEU A 252 16.44 -33.08 -77.48
N ALA A 253 16.73 -33.81 -76.40
CA ALA A 253 17.83 -34.79 -76.38
C ALA A 253 17.60 -35.97 -77.34
N SER A 254 16.32 -36.31 -77.59
CA SER A 254 15.92 -37.37 -78.52
C SER A 254 16.04 -36.97 -80.01
N ALA A 255 16.21 -35.68 -80.32
CA ALA A 255 16.37 -35.21 -81.70
C ALA A 255 17.81 -35.39 -82.22
N GLU A 256 17.98 -35.43 -83.54
CA GLU A 256 19.30 -35.40 -84.17
C GLU A 256 19.89 -33.99 -84.09
N LEU A 257 20.92 -33.83 -83.24
CA LEU A 257 21.59 -32.57 -82.96
C LEU A 257 23.09 -32.65 -83.31
N PRO A 258 23.69 -31.57 -83.82
CA PRO A 258 25.15 -31.46 -83.93
C PRO A 258 25.85 -31.65 -82.58
N VAL A 259 27.07 -32.20 -82.59
CA VAL A 259 27.85 -32.53 -81.36
C VAL A 259 27.92 -31.35 -80.39
N THR A 260 28.22 -30.15 -80.88
CA THR A 260 28.32 -28.92 -80.07
C THR A 260 26.99 -28.47 -79.46
N ALA A 261 25.86 -28.78 -80.09
CA ALA A 261 24.53 -28.49 -79.56
C ALA A 261 24.12 -29.50 -78.48
N ARG A 262 24.57 -30.76 -78.61
CA ARG A 262 24.33 -31.82 -77.64
C ARG A 262 25.09 -31.57 -76.33
N GLU A 263 26.34 -31.13 -76.39
CA GLU A 263 27.12 -30.71 -75.20
C GLU A 263 26.42 -29.56 -74.43
N ARG A 264 25.92 -28.54 -75.13
CA ARG A 264 25.19 -27.43 -74.50
C ARG A 264 23.85 -27.85 -73.88
N LEU A 265 23.19 -28.85 -74.46
CA LEU A 265 21.94 -29.39 -73.91
C LEU A 265 22.19 -30.18 -72.62
N ASP A 266 23.29 -30.93 -72.54
CA ASP A 266 23.68 -31.62 -71.31
C ASP A 266 24.02 -30.63 -70.18
N ASP A 267 24.72 -29.53 -70.49
CA ASP A 267 24.95 -28.44 -69.53
C ASP A 267 23.62 -27.81 -69.04
N LEU A 268 22.65 -27.60 -69.95
CA LEU A 268 21.33 -27.08 -69.62
C LEU A 268 20.55 -28.04 -68.71
N ARG A 269 20.55 -29.35 -69.02
CA ARG A 269 19.93 -30.38 -68.18
C ARG A 269 20.53 -30.38 -66.78
N GLY A 270 21.86 -30.36 -66.67
CA GLY A 270 22.54 -30.25 -65.38
C GLY A 270 22.22 -28.96 -64.62
N GLY A 271 21.97 -27.85 -65.33
CA GLY A 271 21.47 -26.61 -64.74
C GLY A 271 20.05 -26.72 -64.16
N ILE A 272 19.14 -27.37 -64.89
CA ILE A 272 17.75 -27.59 -64.47
C ILE A 272 17.71 -28.52 -63.25
N ASP A 273 18.49 -29.61 -63.26
CA ASP A 273 18.56 -30.56 -62.15
C ASP A 273 19.08 -29.90 -60.87
N ARG A 274 20.17 -29.12 -60.95
CA ARG A 274 20.68 -28.34 -59.80
C ARG A 274 19.65 -27.34 -59.26
N SER A 275 18.90 -26.69 -60.15
CA SER A 275 17.86 -25.73 -59.75
C SER A 275 16.71 -26.41 -59.02
N ARG A 276 16.35 -27.63 -59.45
CA ARG A 276 15.35 -28.48 -58.80
C ARG A 276 15.81 -28.92 -57.41
N ASP A 277 17.05 -29.37 -57.28
CA ASP A 277 17.63 -29.77 -55.99
C ASP A 277 17.67 -28.59 -55.00
N LEU A 278 18.05 -27.40 -55.47
CA LEU A 278 18.08 -26.19 -54.65
C LEU A 278 16.67 -25.80 -54.20
N LEU A 279 15.67 -25.89 -55.08
CA LEU A 279 14.27 -25.67 -54.73
C LEU A 279 13.81 -26.64 -53.63
N ASP A 280 14.07 -27.93 -53.80
CA ASP A 280 13.68 -28.94 -52.81
C ASP A 280 14.39 -28.72 -51.46
N GLN A 281 15.66 -28.28 -51.46
CA GLN A 281 16.40 -27.90 -50.24
C GLN A 281 15.81 -26.65 -49.54
N LEU A 282 15.48 -25.59 -50.28
CA LEU A 282 14.86 -24.39 -49.71
C LEU A 282 13.49 -24.68 -49.13
N LEU A 283 12.70 -25.51 -49.80
CA LEU A 283 11.39 -25.93 -49.31
C LEU A 283 11.48 -26.84 -48.10
N ALA A 284 12.48 -27.73 -48.05
CA ALA A 284 12.77 -28.53 -46.86
C ALA A 284 13.14 -27.64 -45.67
N LEU A 285 13.98 -26.62 -45.87
CA LEU A 285 14.34 -25.65 -44.83
C LEU A 285 13.13 -24.85 -44.34
N ALA A 286 12.31 -24.33 -45.25
CA ALA A 286 11.10 -23.58 -44.90
C ALA A 286 10.07 -24.44 -44.15
N ARG A 287 9.94 -25.73 -44.51
CA ARG A 287 9.11 -26.70 -43.78
C ARG A 287 9.67 -27.04 -42.40
N ALA A 288 11.00 -27.16 -42.26
CA ALA A 288 11.62 -27.41 -40.95
C ALA A 288 11.36 -26.25 -39.99
N GLN A 289 11.59 -25.01 -40.44
CA GLN A 289 11.34 -23.80 -39.64
C GLN A 289 9.87 -23.66 -39.23
N THR A 290 8.93 -24.11 -40.07
CA THR A 290 7.50 -24.06 -39.75
C THR A 290 6.98 -25.27 -38.96
N GLY A 291 7.66 -26.43 -39.05
CA GLY A 291 7.30 -27.72 -38.46
C GLY A 291 7.79 -27.96 -37.02
N PHE A 292 8.81 -27.22 -36.55
CA PHE A 292 9.21 -27.25 -35.13
C PHE A 292 8.05 -26.90 -34.17
N GLY A 293 6.96 -26.30 -34.66
CA GLY A 293 5.77 -26.00 -33.85
C GLY A 293 4.73 -27.12 -33.67
N HIS A 294 4.96 -28.35 -34.13
CA HIS A 294 4.02 -29.46 -33.92
C HIS A 294 4.62 -30.71 -33.26
N MET A 295 5.94 -30.89 -33.25
CA MET A 295 6.57 -32.07 -32.64
C MET A 295 6.56 -32.06 -31.10
N ALA A 296 6.27 -30.92 -30.46
CA ALA A 296 6.10 -30.83 -29.00
C ALA A 296 4.69 -31.24 -28.51
N VAL A 297 3.70 -31.40 -29.40
CA VAL A 297 2.29 -31.65 -29.04
C VAL A 297 1.96 -33.14 -28.90
N SER A 298 2.85 -34.06 -29.31
CA SER A 298 2.53 -35.51 -29.33
C SER A 298 3.44 -36.38 -28.46
N VAL A 299 3.74 -35.94 -27.23
CA VAL A 299 4.23 -36.85 -26.17
C VAL A 299 3.37 -36.65 -24.91
N SER A 300 2.08 -37.00 -25.03
CA SER A 300 1.25 -37.29 -23.87
C SER A 300 1.60 -38.69 -23.40
N LEU A 301 2.31 -38.78 -22.27
CA LEU A 301 2.61 -40.01 -21.56
C LEU A 301 1.29 -40.65 -21.10
N GLN A 302 0.87 -41.71 -21.78
CA GLN A 302 0.07 -42.75 -21.15
C GLN A 302 0.99 -43.54 -20.22
N HIS A 303 0.85 -43.34 -18.91
CA HIS A 303 0.91 -44.37 -17.86
C HIS A 303 0.29 -43.83 -16.58
#